data_AF-A0A2V7I130-F1
#
_entry.id   AF-A0A2V7I130-F1
#
_cell.length_a   1.000
_cell.length_b   1.000
_cell.length_c   1.000
_cell.angle_alpha   90.00
_cell.angle_beta   90.00
_cell.angle_gamma   90.00
#
_symmetry.space_group_name_H-M   'P 1'
#
loop_
_entity.id
_entity.type
_entity.pdbx_description
1 polymer ?
#
loop_
_entity_poly.entity_id
_entity_poly.type
_entity_poly.pdbx_seq_one_letter_code
_entity_poly.pdbx_strand_id
1 'polypeptide(L)'
;MREFGYMLPITSPQRATEVFQAKFDAVHKYGGIWVAVWHPFVSGRMSRADAMASLIEHMQRVGGVWFAPLEDIAAHVRKVMAAGAWSPRVDRLPYYERPISGVLAGAGVKPG
;
A
#
# COMPACT_ATOMS: atom_id res chain seq x y z
N MET A 1 -27.34 -0.21 11.12
CA MET A 1 -26.12 -0.66 10.40
C MET A 1 -25.62 0.45 9.50
N ARG A 2 -25.12 1.54 10.10
CA ARG A 2 -24.57 2.75 9.47
C ARG A 2 -23.60 3.39 10.47
N GLU A 3 -22.48 2.72 10.78
CA GLU A 3 -21.50 3.25 11.74
C GLU A 3 -20.13 3.58 11.15
N PHE A 4 -19.91 3.25 9.88
CA PHE A 4 -18.93 3.94 9.06
C PHE A 4 -19.59 4.17 7.72
N GLY A 5 -19.82 5.42 7.35
CA GLY A 5 -20.37 5.84 6.06
C GLY A 5 -19.43 5.55 4.88
N TYR A 6 -18.83 4.35 4.82
CA TYR A 6 -18.16 3.79 3.65
C TYR A 6 -19.23 3.43 2.59
N MET A 7 -19.94 4.44 2.12
CA MET A 7 -20.35 4.43 0.72
C MET A 7 -19.04 4.51 -0.04
N LEU A 8 -18.57 3.42 -0.65
CA LEU A 8 -17.53 3.50 -1.69
C LEU A 8 -18.21 4.25 -2.85
N PRO A 9 -18.04 5.58 -2.97
CA PRO A 9 -18.75 6.28 -4.03
C PRO A 9 -18.22 5.71 -5.34
N ILE A 10 -19.14 5.34 -6.24
CA ILE A 10 -18.76 4.88 -7.58
C ILE A 10 -18.03 6.06 -8.23
N THR A 11 -16.71 5.97 -8.21
CA THR A 11 -15.81 6.99 -8.73
C THR A 11 -15.48 6.59 -10.17
N SER A 12 -15.38 7.57 -11.07
CA SER A 12 -15.02 7.29 -12.46
C SER A 12 -13.63 6.63 -12.52
N PRO A 13 -13.40 5.71 -13.48
CA PRO A 13 -12.07 5.14 -13.72
C PRO A 13 -10.99 6.22 -13.86
N GLN A 14 -11.31 7.32 -14.54
CA GLN A 14 -10.40 8.46 -14.74
C GLN A 14 -9.96 9.07 -13.42
N ARG A 15 -10.90 9.33 -12.51
CA ARG A 15 -10.59 9.90 -11.20
C ARG A 15 -9.76 8.95 -10.34
N ALA A 16 -9.98 7.65 -10.45
CA ALA A 16 -9.12 6.66 -9.79
C ALA A 16 -7.69 6.70 -10.35
N THR A 17 -7.52 6.77 -11.67
CA THR A 17 -6.22 6.90 -12.32
C THR A 17 -5.47 8.15 -11.89
N GLU A 18 -6.13 9.31 -11.86
CA GLU A 18 -5.53 10.57 -11.40
C GLU A 18 -4.95 10.45 -9.99
N VAL A 19 -5.69 9.83 -9.07
CA VAL A 19 -5.23 9.63 -7.69
C VAL A 19 -4.04 8.68 -7.63
N PHE A 20 -4.05 7.60 -8.42
CA PHE A 20 -2.97 6.62 -8.42
C PHE A 20 -1.71 7.19 -9.04
N GLN A 21 -1.83 7.93 -10.14
CA GLN A 21 -0.73 8.64 -10.78
C GLN A 21 -0.14 9.69 -9.86
N ALA A 22 -0.95 10.54 -9.22
CA ALA A 22 -0.46 11.55 -8.28
C ALA A 22 0.30 10.93 -7.08
N LYS A 23 -0.17 9.78 -6.58
CA LYS A 23 0.55 9.02 -5.55
C LYS A 23 1.89 8.49 -6.06
N PHE A 24 1.90 7.92 -7.27
CA PHE A 24 3.13 7.43 -7.88
C PHE A 24 4.13 8.58 -8.09
N ASP A 25 3.72 9.69 -8.70
CA ASP A 25 4.57 10.84 -8.98
C ASP A 25 5.17 11.43 -7.69
N ALA A 26 4.39 11.48 -6.60
CA ALA A 26 4.91 11.90 -5.29
C ALA A 26 5.95 10.92 -4.73
N VAL A 27 5.68 9.61 -4.78
CA VAL A 27 6.62 8.59 -4.30
C VAL A 27 7.89 8.57 -5.15
N HIS A 28 7.78 8.76 -6.46
CA HIS A 28 8.93 8.86 -7.37
C HIS A 28 9.79 10.08 -7.06
N LYS A 29 9.16 11.25 -6.85
CA LYS A 29 9.86 12.49 -6.50
C LYS A 29 10.65 12.40 -5.20
N TYR A 30 10.10 11.75 -4.16
CA TYR A 30 10.72 11.71 -2.84
C TYR A 30 11.50 10.42 -2.54
N GLY A 31 11.49 9.46 -3.46
CA GLY A 31 12.19 8.18 -3.31
C GLY A 31 11.55 7.28 -2.25
N GLY A 32 10.46 6.60 -2.60
CA GLY A 32 9.80 5.65 -1.71
C GLY A 32 9.28 4.40 -2.42
N ILE A 33 8.40 3.68 -1.72
CA ILE A 33 7.70 2.50 -2.24
C ILE A 33 6.25 2.84 -2.54
N TRP A 34 5.79 2.50 -3.74
CA TRP A 34 4.39 2.61 -4.13
C TRP A 34 3.81 1.21 -4.25
N VAL A 35 2.83 0.89 -3.39
CA VAL A 35 2.14 -0.40 -3.40
C VAL A 35 0.66 -0.16 -3.61
N ALA A 36 0.13 -0.60 -4.75
CA ALA A 36 -1.29 -0.57 -5.02
C ALA A 36 -1.93 -1.94 -4.78
N VAL A 37 -3.18 -1.90 -4.30
CA VAL A 37 -4.02 -3.10 -4.13
C VAL A 37 -5.04 -3.13 -5.25
N TRP A 38 -5.03 -4.22 -6.01
CA TRP A 38 -5.93 -4.46 -7.13
C TRP A 38 -6.88 -5.60 -6.79
N HIS A 39 -8.19 -5.37 -6.94
CA HIS A 39 -9.21 -6.39 -6.70
C HIS A 39 -9.76 -6.84 -8.06
N PRO A 40 -9.59 -8.09 -8.49
CA PRO A 40 -9.95 -8.52 -9.85
C PRO A 40 -11.39 -8.16 -10.24
N PHE A 41 -12.35 -8.35 -9.34
CA PHE A 41 -13.78 -8.03 -9.58
C PHE A 41 -14.08 -6.52 -9.69
N VAL A 42 -13.17 -5.67 -9.19
CA VAL A 42 -13.29 -4.21 -9.24
C VAL A 42 -12.45 -3.64 -10.39
N SER A 43 -11.14 -3.86 -10.38
CA SER A 43 -10.18 -3.26 -11.32
C SER A 43 -10.13 -3.98 -12.67
N GLY A 44 -10.58 -5.24 -12.75
CA GLY A 44 -10.60 -6.02 -13.99
C GLY A 44 -11.73 -5.64 -14.97
N ARG A 45 -12.63 -4.72 -14.60
CA ARG A 45 -13.61 -4.18 -15.55
C ARG A 45 -12.86 -3.46 -16.69
N MET A 46 -13.28 -3.66 -17.94
CA MET A 46 -12.52 -3.27 -19.13
C MET A 46 -11.97 -1.82 -19.09
N SER A 47 -12.80 -0.83 -18.76
CA SER A 47 -12.38 0.58 -18.67
C SER A 47 -11.36 0.87 -17.56
N ARG A 48 -11.33 0.07 -16.50
CA ARG A 48 -10.38 0.19 -15.39
C ARG A 48 -9.08 -0.56 -15.69
N ALA A 49 -9.17 -1.70 -16.38
CA ALA A 49 -8.02 -2.45 -16.84
C ALA A 49 -7.20 -1.64 -17.86
N ASP A 50 -7.88 -0.97 -18.80
CA ASP A 50 -7.27 -0.06 -19.77
C ASP A 50 -6.55 1.12 -19.09
N ALA A 51 -7.22 1.74 -18.11
CA ALA A 51 -6.63 2.83 -17.35
C ALA A 51 -5.43 2.39 -16.48
N MET A 52 -5.45 1.16 -15.96
CA MET A 52 -4.32 0.54 -15.26
C MET A 52 -3.14 0.30 -16.20
N ALA A 53 -3.37 -0.15 -17.43
CA ALA A 53 -2.32 -0.30 -18.44
C ALA A 53 -1.66 1.05 -18.75
N SER A 54 -2.46 2.10 -18.96
CA SER A 54 -1.98 3.47 -19.20
C SER A 54 -1.11 4.01 -18.05
N LEU A 55 -1.48 3.70 -16.81
CA LEU A 55 -0.69 4.06 -15.63
C LEU A 55 0.66 3.33 -15.60
N ILE A 56 0.70 2.03 -15.94
CA ILE A 56 1.94 1.26 -16.00
C ILE A 56 2.87 1.84 -17.07
N GLU A 57 2.34 2.18 -18.25
CA GLU A 57 3.12 2.83 -19.31
C GLU A 57 3.68 4.18 -18.87
N HIS A 58 2.91 4.99 -18.13
CA HIS A 58 3.41 6.23 -17.53
C HIS A 58 4.59 5.97 -16.61
N MET A 59 4.47 5.02 -15.69
CA MET A 59 5.54 4.64 -14.75
C MET A 59 6.81 4.17 -15.48
N GLN A 60 6.65 3.41 -16.57
CA GLN A 60 7.76 2.97 -17.41
C GLN A 60 8.45 4.16 -18.11
N ARG A 61 7.68 5.11 -18.67
CA ARG A 61 8.22 6.31 -19.33
C ARG A 61 8.96 7.23 -18.37
N VAL A 62 8.46 7.40 -17.14
CA VAL A 62 9.12 8.20 -16.10
C VAL A 62 10.49 7.61 -15.75
N GLY A 63 10.62 6.27 -15.75
CA GLY A 63 11.89 5.59 -15.53
C GLY A 63 12.41 5.71 -14.09
N GLY A 64 13.51 5.01 -13.80
CA GLY A 64 14.04 4.93 -12.42
C GLY A 64 13.11 4.19 -11.45
N VAL A 65 12.23 3.34 -11.98
CA VAL A 65 11.27 2.54 -11.20
C VAL A 65 11.72 1.09 -11.19
N TRP A 66 11.74 0.48 -10.01
CA TRP A 66 11.92 -0.96 -9.85
C TRP A 66 10.54 -1.63 -9.74
N PHE A 67 10.09 -2.28 -10.81
CA PHE A 67 8.91 -3.15 -10.76
C PHE A 67 9.33 -4.51 -10.18
N ALA A 68 8.84 -4.83 -8.99
CA ALA A 68 9.18 -6.06 -8.30
C ALA A 68 7.98 -6.67 -7.57
N PRO A 69 7.96 -8.01 -7.45
CA PRO A 69 7.06 -8.68 -6.54
C PRO A 69 7.51 -8.43 -5.08
N LEU A 70 6.58 -8.62 -4.14
CA LEU A 70 6.83 -8.27 -2.73
C LEU A 70 7.96 -9.13 -2.11
N GLU A 71 8.13 -10.37 -2.55
CA GLU A 71 9.21 -11.26 -2.12
C GLU A 71 10.61 -10.72 -2.47
N ASP A 72 10.76 -10.09 -3.64
CA ASP A 72 12.03 -9.51 -4.08
C ASP A 72 12.36 -8.26 -3.27
N ILE A 73 11.35 -7.44 -2.99
CA ILE A 73 11.48 -6.27 -2.11
C ILE A 73 11.91 -6.72 -0.71
N ALA A 74 11.26 -7.74 -0.15
CA ALA A 74 11.61 -8.29 1.16
C ALA A 74 13.01 -8.87 1.18
N ALA A 75 13.41 -9.60 0.13
CA ALA A 75 14.76 -10.15 0.00
C ALA A 75 15.82 -9.04 -0.11
N HIS A 76 15.55 -8.00 -0.90
CA HIS A 76 16.44 -6.83 -1.02
C HIS A 76 16.63 -6.14 0.33
N VAL A 77 15.55 -5.85 1.05
CA VAL A 77 15.61 -5.23 2.39
C VAL A 77 16.47 -6.07 3.34
N ARG A 78 16.25 -7.39 3.41
CA ARG A 78 17.07 -8.28 4.26
C ARG A 78 18.54 -8.25 3.87
N LYS A 79 18.85 -8.23 2.57
CA LYS A 79 20.24 -8.15 2.06
C LYS A 79 20.91 -6.85 2.49
N VAL A 80 20.24 -5.71 2.33
CA VAL A 80 20.79 -4.39 2.70
C VAL A 80 20.98 -4.28 4.22
N MET A 81 20.06 -4.84 5.01
CA MET A 81 20.22 -4.95 6.46
C MET A 81 21.40 -5.83 6.88
N ALA A 82 21.54 -7.02 6.29
CA ALA A 82 22.62 -7.95 6.60
C ALA A 82 24.00 -7.39 6.20
N ALA A 83 24.05 -6.58 5.15
CA ALA A 83 25.26 -5.87 4.74
C ALA A 83 25.60 -4.65 5.62
N GLY A 84 24.74 -4.28 6.58
CA GLY A 84 24.91 -3.08 7.41
C GLY A 84 24.71 -1.76 6.65
N ALA A 85 24.26 -1.81 5.40
CA ALA A 85 24.08 -0.63 4.56
C ALA A 85 22.82 0.18 4.95
N TRP A 86 21.88 -0.43 5.67
CA TRP A 86 20.71 0.25 6.21
C TRP A 86 20.25 -0.41 7.52
N SER A 87 19.91 0.42 8.51
CA SER A 87 19.28 -0.02 9.75
C SER A 87 17.84 0.52 9.80
N PRO A 88 16.81 -0.33 9.62
CA PRO A 88 15.43 0.12 9.68
C PRO A 88 15.07 0.60 11.08
N ARG A 89 14.06 1.48 11.15
CA ARG A 89 13.31 1.66 12.39
C ARG A 89 12.54 0.37 12.68
N VAL A 90 12.69 -0.13 13.90
CA VAL A 90 11.99 -1.34 14.36
C VAL A 90 11.03 -0.94 15.47
N ASP A 91 9.73 -1.06 15.19
CA ASP A 91 8.69 -0.91 16.22
C ASP A 91 8.42 -2.29 16.85
N ARG A 92 8.47 -2.37 18.19
CA ARG A 92 8.15 -3.59 18.93
C ARG A 92 6.69 -3.56 19.37
N LEU A 93 5.93 -4.57 18.95
CA LEU A 93 4.51 -4.72 19.29
C LEU A 93 4.33 -5.86 20.32
N PRO A 94 3.35 -5.73 21.24
CA PRO A 94 2.44 -4.59 21.41
C PRO A 94 3.15 -3.37 22.01
N TYR A 95 2.68 -2.17 21.69
CA TYR A 95 3.24 -0.92 22.24
C TYR A 95 3.05 -0.78 23.77
N TYR A 96 2.16 -1.57 24.35
CA TYR A 96 1.79 -1.53 25.75
C TYR A 96 1.85 -2.94 26.33
N GLU A 97 2.43 -3.09 27.52
CA GLU A 97 2.50 -4.38 28.23
C GLU A 97 1.16 -4.80 28.84
N ARG A 98 0.25 -3.83 29.02
CA ARG A 98 -1.07 -4.02 29.64
C ARG A 98 -2.14 -3.29 28.84
N PRO A 99 -3.42 -3.73 28.90
CA PRO A 99 -4.52 -3.00 28.29
C PRO A 99 -4.55 -1.54 28.76
N ILE A 100 -4.72 -0.61 27.84
CA ILE A 100 -4.89 0.80 28.19
C ILE A 100 -6.23 0.94 28.91
N SER A 101 -6.19 1.47 30.14
CA SER A 101 -7.41 1.74 30.91
C SER A 101 -8.38 2.62 30.12
N GLY A 102 -9.63 2.20 30.00
CA GLY A 102 -10.68 2.90 29.25
C GLY A 102 -10.83 2.46 27.77
N VAL A 103 -9.94 1.64 27.23
CA VAL A 103 -10.17 0.95 25.95
C VAL A 103 -10.76 -0.42 26.28
N LEU A 104 -12.07 -0.59 26.09
CA LEU A 104 -12.68 -1.92 26.15
C LEU A 104 -11.92 -2.81 25.16
N ALA A 105 -11.33 -3.90 25.64
CA ALA A 105 -10.81 -4.92 24.75
C ALA A 105 -11.97 -5.39 23.88
N GLY A 106 -12.00 -4.96 22.62
CA GLY A 106 -12.91 -5.50 21.64
C GLY A 106 -12.77 -7.02 21.66
N ALA A 107 -13.89 -7.73 21.58
CA ALA A 107 -14.07 -9.17 21.82
C ALA A 107 -13.32 -10.11 20.84
N GLY A 108 -12.05 -9.86 20.58
CA GLY A 108 -11.19 -10.61 19.67
C GLY A 108 -9.76 -10.83 20.18
N VAL A 109 -9.38 -10.27 21.33
CA VAL A 109 -8.12 -10.67 21.99
C VAL A 109 -8.41 -11.93 22.81
N LYS A 110 -8.12 -13.10 22.23
CA LYS A 110 -8.12 -14.35 22.99
C LYS A 110 -6.98 -14.29 24.02
N PRO A 111 -7.27 -14.46 25.33
CA PRO A 111 -6.22 -14.77 26.29
C PRO A 111 -5.66 -16.17 25.98
N GLY A 112 -4.35 -16.33 26.19
CA GLY A 112 -3.68 -17.63 26.18
C GLY A 112 -4.14 -18.54 27.30
#